data_AF-A0A920VLR9-F1
#
_entry.id   AF-A0A920VLR9-F1
#
_cell.length_a   1.000
_cell.length_b   1.000
_cell.length_c   1.000
_cell.angle_alpha   90.00
_cell.angle_beta   90.00
_cell.angle_gamma   90.00
#
_symmetry.space_group_name_H-M   'P 1'
#
loop_
_entity.id
_entity.type
_entity.pdbx_description
1 polymer ?
#
loop_
_entity_poly.entity_id
_entity_poly.type
_entity_poly.pdbx_seq_one_letter_code
_entity_poly.pdbx_strand_id
1 'polypeptide(L)'
;MDVEQPGIKADEILIKVVASSLNYHDLMVALGQIPTEDKRVLLGDASGEVVDTGPDVSRWQVGDKIIALVSRAGSKVGPKKPS
;
A
#
# COMPACT_ATOMS: atom_id res chain seq x y z
N MET A 1 14.75 -8.53 7.32
CA MET A 1 15.28 -7.33 6.64
C MET A 1 14.62 -6.16 7.29
N ASP A 2 15.40 -5.22 7.82
CA ASP A 2 14.84 -3.93 8.20
C ASP A 2 14.55 -3.13 6.94
N VAL A 3 13.40 -2.49 6.92
CA VAL A 3 12.98 -1.56 5.88
C VAL A 3 12.97 -0.17 6.51
N GLU A 4 13.52 0.80 5.78
CA GLU A 4 13.48 2.20 6.19
C GLU A 4 12.02 2.66 6.29
N GLN A 5 11.73 3.52 7.27
CA GLN A 5 10.41 4.09 7.41
C GLN A 5 10.08 4.93 6.17
N PRO A 6 8.93 4.70 5.51
CA PRO A 6 8.58 5.46 4.32
C PRO A 6 8.31 6.92 4.69
N GLY A 7 8.85 7.84 3.91
CA GLY A 7 8.41 9.23 3.93
C GLY A 7 7.02 9.37 3.30
N ILE A 8 6.28 10.40 3.70
CA ILE A 8 4.95 10.72 3.17
C ILE A 8 4.96 12.02 2.37
N LYS A 9 4.12 12.10 1.33
CA LYS A 9 3.85 13.36 0.62
C LYS A 9 2.86 14.24 1.38
N ALA A 10 2.66 15.45 0.87
CA ALA A 10 1.79 16.44 1.48
C ALA A 10 0.33 15.99 1.66
N ASP A 11 -0.17 15.15 0.75
CA ASP A 11 -1.54 14.64 0.70
C ASP A 11 -1.69 13.20 1.24
N GLU A 12 -0.64 12.65 1.85
CA GLU A 12 -0.58 11.27 2.32
C GLU A 12 -0.59 11.17 3.85
N ILE A 13 -0.99 10.01 4.36
CA ILE A 13 -0.88 9.64 5.77
C ILE A 13 0.03 8.43 5.91
N LEU A 14 0.77 8.35 7.02
CA LEU A 14 1.48 7.15 7.42
C LEU A 14 0.66 6.40 8.45
N ILE A 15 0.53 5.09 8.27
CA ILE A 15 -0.18 4.23 9.22
C ILE A 15 0.75 3.17 9.79
N LYS A 16 0.60 2.90 11.09
CA LYS A 16 1.11 1.69 11.71
C LYS A 16 0.10 0.58 11.52
N VAL A 17 0.42 -0.35 10.63
CA VAL A 17 -0.43 -1.52 10.36
C VAL A 17 -0.47 -2.42 11.60
N VAL A 18 -1.68 -2.76 12.02
CA VAL A 18 -1.94 -3.70 13.13
C VAL A 18 -2.37 -5.05 12.59
N ALA A 19 -3.21 -5.07 11.56
CA ALA A 19 -3.66 -6.28 10.91
C ALA A 19 -3.91 -6.05 9.41
N SER A 20 -3.86 -7.13 8.64
CA SER A 20 -4.14 -7.16 7.21
C SER A 20 -4.80 -8.51 6.89
N SER A 21 -5.56 -8.59 5.80
CA SER A 21 -6.19 -9.84 5.40
C SER A 21 -5.44 -10.50 4.25
N LEU A 22 -5.51 -11.83 4.20
CA LEU A 22 -4.98 -12.61 3.09
C LEU A 22 -6.13 -12.95 2.15
N ASN A 23 -6.08 -12.40 0.93
CA ASN A 23 -7.09 -12.63 -0.09
C ASN A 23 -6.55 -13.52 -1.21
N TYR A 24 -7.44 -14.18 -1.96
CA TYR A 24 -7.06 -14.95 -3.15
C TYR A 24 -6.36 -14.08 -4.20
N HIS A 25 -6.72 -12.79 -4.28
CA HIS A 25 -6.03 -11.82 -5.12
C HIS A 25 -4.52 -11.76 -4.82
N ASP A 26 -4.12 -11.79 -3.54
CA ASP A 26 -2.71 -11.72 -3.15
C ASP A 26 -1.93 -12.96 -3.63
N LEU A 27 -2.58 -14.12 -3.63
CA LEU A 27 -2.02 -15.34 -4.21
C LEU A 27 -1.80 -15.19 -5.72
N MET A 28 -2.77 -14.65 -6.45
CA MET A 28 -2.64 -14.43 -7.90
C MET A 28 -1.51 -13.43 -8.24
N VAL A 29 -1.33 -12.39 -7.42
CA VAL A 29 -0.19 -11.46 -7.56
C VAL A 29 1.13 -12.16 -7.26
N ALA A 30 1.21 -12.92 -6.17
CA ALA A 30 2.42 -13.64 -5.76
C ALA A 30 2.86 -14.68 -6.81
N LEU A 31 1.91 -15.32 -7.50
CA LEU A 31 2.16 -16.26 -8.60
C LEU A 31 2.48 -15.57 -9.94
N GLY A 32 2.50 -14.23 -9.99
CA GLY A 32 2.75 -13.46 -11.21
C GLY A 32 1.62 -13.52 -12.24
N GLN A 33 0.43 -14.00 -11.84
CA GLN A 33 -0.74 -14.09 -12.70
C GLN A 33 -1.43 -12.74 -12.91
N ILE A 34 -1.27 -11.82 -11.94
CA ILE A 34 -1.70 -10.42 -12.06
C ILE A 34 -0.45 -9.56 -12.23
N PRO A 35 -0.28 -8.85 -13.36
CA PRO A 35 0.84 -7.95 -13.56
C PRO A 35 0.88 -6.84 -12.51
N THR A 36 2.05 -6.64 -11.92
CA THR A 36 2.30 -5.59 -10.93
C THR A 36 3.72 -5.05 -11.09
N GLU A 37 4.02 -3.96 -10.40
CA GLU A 37 5.37 -3.39 -10.36
C GLU A 37 6.32 -4.36 -9.64
N ASP A 38 7.60 -4.33 -10.02
CA ASP A 38 8.60 -5.14 -9.34
C ASP A 38 8.66 -4.77 -7.84
N LYS A 39 8.87 -5.78 -6.98
CA LYS A 39 8.87 -5.65 -5.52
C LYS A 39 7.58 -5.11 -4.90
N ARG A 40 6.43 -5.33 -5.56
CA ARG A 40 5.12 -5.05 -4.98
C ARG A 40 4.96 -5.70 -3.61
N VAL A 41 4.62 -4.90 -2.60
CA VAL A 41 4.18 -5.40 -1.29
C VAL A 41 2.81 -6.07 -1.44
N LEU A 42 2.73 -7.33 -0.99
CA LEU A 42 1.50 -8.13 -0.96
C LEU A 42 0.56 -7.68 0.17
N LEU A 43 -0.66 -8.20 0.15
CA LEU A 43 -1.75 -7.87 1.07
C LEU A 43 -2.33 -6.48 0.75
N GLY A 44 -3.42 -6.52 -0.01
CA GLY A 44 -4.07 -5.34 -0.58
C GLY A 44 -4.90 -4.51 0.40
N ASP A 45 -4.97 -4.85 1.68
CA ASP A 45 -5.72 -4.12 2.69
C ASP A 45 -5.00 -4.06 4.04
N ALA A 46 -5.41 -3.15 4.91
CA ALA A 46 -4.84 -3.01 6.25
C ALA A 46 -5.83 -2.35 7.20
N SER A 47 -5.70 -2.66 8.49
CA SER A 47 -6.25 -1.87 9.59
C SER A 47 -5.12 -1.46 10.53
N GLY A 48 -5.24 -0.27 11.10
CA GLY A 48 -4.17 0.29 11.88
C GLY A 48 -4.48 1.69 12.41
N GLU A 49 -3.42 2.39 12.78
CA GLU A 49 -3.48 3.71 13.39
C GLU A 49 -2.64 4.71 12.58
N VAL A 50 -3.14 5.92 12.39
CA VAL A 50 -2.38 7.02 11.77
C VAL A 50 -1.25 7.46 12.70
N VAL A 51 -0.01 7.45 12.21
CA VAL A 51 1.19 7.84 12.97
C VAL A 51 1.86 9.10 12.43
N ASP A 52 1.53 9.52 11.21
CA ASP A 52 2.00 10.79 10.63
C ASP A 52 1.03 11.27 9.54
N THR A 53 0.99 12.58 9.30
CA THR A 53 0.10 13.22 8.32
C THR A 53 0.85 14.28 7.52
N GLY A 54 0.68 14.28 6.20
CA GLY A 54 1.17 15.36 5.36
C GLY A 54 0.43 16.68 5.62
N PRO A 55 1.07 17.84 5.37
CA PRO A 55 0.50 19.17 5.65
C PRO A 55 -0.84 19.48 4.96
N ASP A 56 -1.16 18.80 3.85
CA ASP A 56 -2.41 19.05 3.10
C ASP A 56 -3.53 18.08 3.50
N VAL A 57 -3.27 17.15 4.43
CA VAL A 57 -4.28 16.22 4.95
C VAL A 57 -5.19 16.94 5.96
N SER A 58 -6.48 17.01 5.65
CA SER A 58 -7.49 17.64 6.50
C SER A 58 -8.50 16.66 7.12
N ARG A 59 -8.55 15.43 6.61
CA ARG A 59 -9.56 14.42 7.01
C ARG A 59 -9.14 13.58 8.22
N TRP A 60 -7.84 13.36 8.39
CA TRP A 60 -7.28 12.42 9.35
C TRP A 60 -6.28 13.12 10.26
N GLN A 61 -6.11 12.58 11.46
CA GLN A 61 -5.14 13.03 12.44
C GLN A 61 -4.40 11.84 13.07
N VAL A 62 -3.22 12.10 13.62
CA VAL A 62 -2.44 11.10 14.37
C VAL A 62 -3.30 10.52 15.51
N GLY A 63 -3.29 9.19 15.64
CA GLY A 63 -4.11 8.44 16.59
C GLY A 63 -5.42 7.89 16.00
N ASP A 64 -5.82 8.31 14.80
CA ASP A 64 -7.04 7.79 14.17
C ASP A 64 -6.90 6.32 13.82
N LYS A 65 -7.94 5.53 14.16
CA LYS A 65 -8.05 4.13 13.76
C LYS A 65 -8.71 4.04 12.39
N ILE A 66 -8.05 3.37 11.46
CA ILE A 66 -8.50 3.31 10.06
C ILE A 66 -8.50 1.88 9.52
N ILE A 67 -9.24 1.71 8.41
CA ILE A 67 -9.15 0.57 7.51
C ILE A 67 -8.84 1.14 6.11
N ALA A 68 -7.83 0.59 5.45
CA ALA A 68 -7.38 1.00 4.14
C ALA A 68 -7.46 -0.18 3.15
N LEU A 69 -7.90 0.11 1.93
CA LEU A 69 -7.72 -0.76 0.78
C LEU A 69 -6.57 -0.19 -0.07
N VAL A 70 -5.43 -0.88 -0.04
CA VAL A 70 -4.15 -0.48 -0.66
C VAL A 70 -3.91 -1.20 -2.00
N SER A 71 -4.89 -1.95 -2.50
CA SER A 71 -4.81 -2.65 -3.78
C SER A 71 -4.82 -1.65 -4.95
N ARG A 72 -3.64 -1.32 -5.46
CA ARG A 72 -3.49 -0.60 -6.74
C ARG A 72 -3.09 -1.59 -7.84
N ALA A 73 -3.79 -2.71 -7.93
CA ALA A 73 -3.63 -3.65 -9.05
C ALA A 73 -4.46 -3.12 -10.23
N GLY A 74 -3.79 -2.72 -11.32
CA GLY A 74 -4.47 -2.31 -12.56
C GLY A 74 -4.07 -0.95 -13.15
N SER A 75 -3.17 -0.19 -12.54
CA SER A 75 -2.65 1.05 -13.15
C SER A 75 -1.52 0.74 -14.15
N LYS A 76 -1.89 0.51 -15.42
CA LYS A 76 -1.05 0.50 -16.64
C LYS A 76 0.43 0.07 -16.47
N VAL A 77 0.71 -1.21 -16.64
CA VAL A 77 2.04 -1.65 -17.09
C VAL A 77 2.16 -1.24 -18.57
N GLY A 78 2.99 -0.24 -18.87
CA GLY A 78 3.36 0.11 -20.24
C GLY A 78 4.06 -1.05 -20.95
N PRO A 79 4.13 -1.08 -22.29
CA PRO A 79 4.67 -2.22 -23.01
C PRO A 79 6.12 -2.48 -22.61
N LYS A 80 6.44 -3.72 -22.19
CA LYS A 80 7.83 -4.17 -22.03
C LYS A 80 8.53 -4.04 -23.39
N LYS A 81 9.56 -3.19 -23.48
CA LYS A 81 10.48 -3.21 -24.62
C LYS A 81 11.19 -4.58 -24.61
N PRO A 82 11.21 -5.32 -25.73
CA PRO A 82 11.93 -6.58 -25.79
C PRO A 82 13.44 -6.32 -25.75
N SER A 83 14.15 -7.16 -25.00
CA SER A 83 15.60 -7.31 -24.98
C SER A 83 16.13 -7.88 -26.29
#